data_AF-A0A419SED1-F1
#
_entry.id   AF-A0A419SED1-F1
#
_cell.length_a   1.000
_cell.length_b   1.000
_cell.length_c   1.000
_cell.angle_alpha   90.00
_cell.angle_beta   90.00
_cell.angle_gamma   90.00
#
_symmetry.space_group_name_H-M   'P 1'
#
loop_
_entity.id
_entity.type
_entity.pdbx_description
1 polymer ?
#
loop_
_entity_poly.entity_id
_entity_poly.type
_entity_poly.pdbx_seq_one_letter_code
_entity_poly.pdbx_strand_id
1 'polypeptide(L)'
;MELISRTEKHKVEKRKVTDVSWLLGILLFGCLAYPISSFVQIPDDLAYKQTMQILLFMTSLLFLILYLLAFIVASTKTFVQIEHKVIRVNYMIMSFWVLSLLYHFTGWLMSYASWSPLYYKLGVAFTLTVLILTLLHFAAYFSFTRSDRIARSRKQALEYRQQAFESIQRILHTRQIMLEVMDSNPEVLQMMKWNGFDRQMESWVAEMERFMNMTSFTDQELRNILGVKAWMENLMLIVEQHPMHRGLRKKLN
;
A
#
# COMPACT_ATOMS: atom_id res chain seq x y z
N MET A 1 25.84 -19.25 -4.76
CA MET A 1 24.90 -18.13 -4.97
C MET A 1 25.32 -17.43 -6.24
N GLU A 2 24.62 -17.67 -7.35
CA GLU A 2 24.89 -16.97 -8.60
C GLU A 2 24.51 -15.49 -8.45
N LEU A 3 25.49 -14.63 -8.70
CA LEU A 3 25.32 -13.18 -8.73
C LEU A 3 24.53 -12.83 -9.99
N ILE A 4 23.21 -12.69 -9.85
CA ILE A 4 22.33 -12.16 -10.89
C ILE A 4 22.92 -10.82 -11.35
N SER A 5 23.36 -10.79 -12.61
CA SER A 5 23.98 -9.62 -13.23
C SER A 5 23.01 -8.43 -13.19
N ARG A 6 23.53 -7.22 -12.95
CA ARG A 6 22.76 -5.95 -13.04
C ARG A 6 21.98 -5.82 -14.35
N THR A 7 22.46 -6.43 -15.43
CA THR A 7 21.78 -6.44 -16.74
C THR A 7 20.56 -7.36 -16.79
N GLU A 8 20.53 -8.47 -16.04
CA GLU A 8 19.35 -9.34 -15.93
C GLU A 8 18.25 -8.69 -15.08
N LYS A 9 18.64 -7.96 -14.03
CA LYS A 9 17.72 -7.20 -13.18
C LYS A 9 16.91 -6.15 -13.96
N HIS A 10 17.49 -5.58 -15.03
CA HIS A 10 16.79 -4.65 -15.93
C HIS A 10 16.05 -5.33 -17.11
N LYS A 11 16.38 -6.58 -17.45
CA LYS A 11 15.74 -7.29 -18.58
C LYS A 11 14.38 -7.87 -18.20
N VAL A 12 14.17 -8.20 -16.92
CA VAL A 12 12.88 -8.68 -16.40
C VAL A 12 11.80 -7.57 -16.40
N GLU A 13 12.20 -6.30 -16.40
CA GLU A 13 11.30 -5.15 -16.19
C GLU A 13 10.59 -4.65 -17.47
N LYS A 14 10.95 -5.17 -18.65
CA LYS A 14 10.31 -4.80 -19.94
C LYS A 14 9.58 -5.95 -20.60
N ARG A 15 8.95 -6.86 -19.84
CA ARG A 15 7.90 -7.70 -20.43
C ARG A 15 6.73 -6.78 -20.77
N LYS A 16 6.62 -6.38 -22.04
CA LYS A 16 5.43 -5.74 -22.62
C LYS A 16 4.26 -6.67 -22.32
N VAL A 17 3.57 -6.43 -21.21
CA VAL A 17 2.26 -7.01 -20.96
C VAL A 17 1.38 -6.39 -22.03
N THR A 18 1.10 -7.18 -23.06
CA THR A 18 0.17 -6.86 -24.13
C THR A 18 -1.13 -6.41 -23.45
N ASP A 19 -1.58 -5.20 -23.77
CA ASP A 19 -2.75 -4.63 -23.13
C ASP A 19 -4.00 -5.26 -23.78
N VAL A 20 -4.40 -6.43 -23.27
CA VAL A 20 -5.56 -7.22 -23.75
C VAL A 20 -6.89 -6.65 -23.20
N SER A 21 -6.85 -5.51 -22.51
CA SER A 21 -8.02 -4.92 -21.84
C SER A 21 -9.14 -4.51 -22.81
N TRP A 22 -8.79 -4.10 -24.04
CA TRP A 22 -9.77 -3.76 -25.07
C TRP A 22 -10.53 -4.99 -25.58
N LEU A 23 -9.87 -6.15 -25.68
CA LEU A 23 -10.51 -7.42 -26.05
C LEU A 23 -11.52 -7.87 -24.99
N LEU A 24 -11.19 -7.68 -23.70
CA LEU A 24 -12.13 -7.94 -22.62
C LEU A 24 -13.38 -7.06 -22.75
N GLY A 25 -13.21 -5.79 -23.11
CA GLY A 25 -14.32 -4.87 -23.34
C GLY A 25 -15.23 -5.30 -24.50
N ILE A 26 -14.65 -5.72 -25.63
CA ILE A 26 -15.41 -6.23 -26.78
C ILE A 26 -16.16 -7.52 -26.42
N LEU A 27 -15.49 -8.45 -25.73
CA LEU A 27 -16.11 -9.69 -25.30
C LEU A 27 -17.28 -9.44 -24.35
N LEU A 28 -17.10 -8.59 -23.34
CA LEU A 28 -18.17 -8.20 -22.42
C LEU A 28 -19.32 -7.51 -23.14
N PHE A 29 -19.02 -6.62 -24.09
CA PHE A 29 -20.04 -5.98 -24.91
C PHE A 29 -20.84 -7.00 -25.71
N GLY A 30 -20.18 -7.94 -26.40
CA GLY A 30 -20.86 -9.00 -27.15
C GLY A 30 -21.76 -9.87 -26.24
N CYS A 31 -21.24 -10.26 -25.07
CA CYS A 31 -21.98 -11.02 -24.06
C CYS A 31 -23.21 -10.30 -23.53
N LEU A 32 -23.20 -8.96 -23.45
CA LEU A 32 -24.34 -8.15 -22.99
C LEU A 32 -25.28 -7.75 -24.14
N ALA A 33 -24.74 -7.44 -25.31
CA ALA A 33 -25.50 -6.99 -26.47
C ALA A 33 -26.43 -8.08 -27.00
N TYR A 34 -26.02 -9.34 -26.96
CA TYR A 34 -26.87 -10.46 -27.36
C TYR A 34 -28.15 -10.61 -26.51
N PRO A 35 -28.09 -10.76 -25.18
CA PRO A 35 -29.29 -10.87 -24.36
C PRO A 35 -30.11 -9.58 -24.36
N ILE A 36 -29.48 -8.41 -24.35
CA ILE A 36 -30.22 -7.14 -24.39
C ILE A 36 -30.97 -6.99 -25.71
N SER A 37 -30.33 -7.31 -26.84
CA SER A 37 -30.99 -7.21 -28.14
C SER A 37 -32.18 -8.18 -28.29
N SER A 38 -32.05 -9.38 -27.71
CA SER A 38 -33.03 -10.46 -27.81
C SER A 38 -34.20 -10.33 -26.82
N PHE A 39 -33.94 -9.95 -25.57
CA PHE A 39 -34.93 -10.01 -24.48
C PHE A 39 -35.47 -8.65 -24.04
N VAL A 40 -34.73 -7.55 -24.25
CA VAL A 40 -35.21 -6.21 -23.86
C VAL A 40 -36.07 -5.64 -24.97
N GLN A 41 -37.34 -5.37 -24.67
CA GLN A 41 -38.24 -4.66 -25.56
C GLN A 41 -38.22 -3.17 -25.21
N ILE A 42 -37.92 -2.33 -26.21
CA ILE A 42 -37.93 -0.88 -26.06
C ILE A 42 -39.19 -0.38 -26.76
N PRO A 43 -40.15 0.23 -26.04
CA PRO A 43 -41.32 0.85 -26.64
C PRO A 43 -40.94 1.83 -27.75
N ASP A 44 -41.77 1.88 -28.80
CA ASP A 44 -41.54 2.81 -29.91
C ASP A 44 -41.90 4.26 -29.62
N ASP A 45 -42.47 4.52 -28.46
CA ASP A 45 -42.80 5.85 -27.97
C ASP A 45 -41.57 6.78 -27.93
N LEU A 46 -41.72 7.95 -28.54
CA LEU A 46 -40.64 8.93 -28.64
C LEU A 46 -40.28 9.49 -27.26
N ALA A 47 -41.27 9.74 -26.41
CA ALA A 47 -41.03 10.25 -25.06
C ALA A 47 -40.26 9.23 -24.23
N TYR A 48 -40.60 7.94 -24.32
CA TYR A 48 -39.83 6.85 -23.70
C TYR A 48 -38.38 6.81 -24.19
N LYS A 49 -38.17 6.80 -25.52
CA LYS A 49 -36.83 6.77 -26.14
C LYS A 49 -35.97 7.97 -25.71
N GLN A 50 -36.54 9.17 -25.71
CA GLN A 50 -35.86 10.40 -25.25
C GLN A 50 -35.53 10.32 -23.76
N THR A 51 -36.49 9.96 -22.92
CA THR A 51 -36.29 9.82 -21.47
C THR A 51 -35.17 8.83 -21.16
N MET A 52 -35.15 7.69 -21.86
CA MET A 52 -34.11 6.68 -21.69
C MET A 52 -32.73 7.22 -22.08
N GLN A 53 -32.60 7.95 -23.20
CA GLN A 53 -31.33 8.55 -23.62
C GLN A 53 -30.84 9.59 -22.63
N ILE A 54 -31.73 10.43 -22.09
CA ILE A 54 -31.40 11.41 -21.04
C ILE A 54 -30.90 10.69 -19.78
N LEU A 55 -31.60 9.64 -19.34
CA LEU A 55 -31.21 8.88 -18.16
C LEU A 55 -29.83 8.22 -18.33
N LEU A 56 -29.59 7.59 -19.47
CA LEU A 56 -28.31 6.97 -19.78
C LEU A 56 -27.19 8.00 -19.90
N PHE A 57 -27.45 9.15 -20.52
CA PHE A 57 -26.51 10.27 -20.56
C PHE A 57 -26.12 10.75 -19.15
N MET A 58 -27.11 11.02 -18.30
CA MET A 58 -26.87 11.48 -16.92
C MET A 58 -26.14 10.42 -16.08
N THR A 59 -26.48 9.14 -16.29
CA THR A 59 -25.80 8.02 -15.65
C THR A 59 -24.33 7.94 -16.07
N SER A 60 -24.06 8.07 -17.37
CA SER A 60 -22.69 8.08 -17.90
C SER A 60 -21.88 9.28 -17.41
N LEU A 61 -22.52 10.46 -17.28
CA LEU A 61 -21.89 11.65 -16.71
C LEU A 61 -21.52 11.42 -15.24
N LEU A 62 -22.48 10.94 -14.46
CA LEU A 62 -22.30 10.67 -13.04
C LEU A 62 -21.16 9.66 -12.82
N PHE A 63 -21.17 8.52 -13.53
CA PHE A 63 -20.14 7.51 -13.35
C PHE A 63 -18.77 7.95 -13.86
N LEU A 64 -18.69 8.74 -14.92
CA LEU A 64 -17.42 9.34 -15.34
C LEU A 64 -16.86 10.27 -14.24
N ILE A 65 -17.70 11.13 -13.67
CA ILE A 65 -17.30 12.02 -12.56
C ILE A 65 -16.84 11.21 -11.36
N LEU A 66 -17.63 10.21 -10.93
CA LEU A 66 -17.28 9.35 -9.81
C LEU A 66 -15.97 8.59 -10.06
N TYR A 67 -15.76 8.11 -11.29
CA TYR A 67 -14.53 7.42 -11.69
C TYR A 67 -13.31 8.34 -11.57
N LEU A 68 -13.40 9.57 -12.09
CA LEU A 68 -12.33 10.56 -11.99
C LEU A 68 -12.08 10.99 -10.54
N LEU A 69 -13.14 11.22 -9.76
CA LEU A 69 -13.03 11.60 -8.35
C LEU A 69 -12.37 10.49 -7.53
N ALA A 70 -12.79 9.24 -7.72
CA ALA A 70 -12.18 8.09 -7.06
C ALA A 70 -10.69 7.96 -7.42
N PHE A 71 -10.31 8.27 -8.66
CA PHE A 71 -8.92 8.30 -9.06
C PHE A 71 -8.13 9.43 -8.38
N ILE A 72 -8.67 10.65 -8.30
CA ILE A 72 -8.02 11.75 -7.58
C ILE A 72 -7.72 11.32 -6.13
N VAL A 73 -8.70 10.74 -5.44
CA VAL A 73 -8.54 10.22 -4.07
C VAL A 73 -7.56 9.04 -3.99
N ALA A 74 -7.50 8.20 -5.01
CA ALA A 74 -6.54 7.09 -5.08
C ALA A 74 -5.10 7.59 -5.32
N SER A 75 -4.93 8.63 -6.14
CA SER A 75 -3.65 9.19 -6.54
C SER A 75 -2.92 9.94 -5.41
N THR A 76 -3.65 10.40 -4.38
CA THR A 76 -3.05 11.02 -3.19
C THR A 76 -2.42 10.01 -2.23
N LYS A 77 -2.57 8.70 -2.46
CA LYS A 77 -2.02 7.65 -1.59
C LYS A 77 -0.66 7.19 -2.10
N THR A 78 0.33 7.14 -1.22
CA THR A 78 1.66 6.56 -1.51
C THR A 78 1.64 5.05 -1.38
N PHE A 79 2.17 4.32 -2.38
CA PHE A 79 2.26 2.86 -2.42
C PHE A 79 3.69 2.35 -2.21
N VAL A 80 3.86 1.21 -1.51
CA VAL A 80 5.19 0.64 -1.20
C VAL A 80 5.66 -0.32 -2.28
N GLN A 81 4.75 -1.02 -2.94
CA GLN A 81 5.05 -1.84 -4.12
C GLN A 81 5.01 -1.01 -5.41
N ILE A 82 5.88 -1.38 -6.36
CA ILE A 82 6.08 -0.69 -7.63
C ILE A 82 4.74 -0.52 -8.38
N GLU A 83 4.38 0.73 -8.65
CA GLU A 83 3.10 1.27 -9.15
C GLU A 83 2.62 0.79 -10.55
N HIS A 84 3.16 -0.28 -11.12
CA HIS A 84 3.34 -0.27 -12.57
C HIS A 84 2.11 -0.37 -13.47
N LYS A 85 0.88 -0.60 -13.00
CA LYS A 85 -0.29 -0.53 -13.92
C LYS A 85 -1.68 -0.49 -13.29
N VAL A 86 -1.89 -1.13 -12.15
CA VAL A 86 -3.25 -1.37 -11.61
C VAL A 86 -3.87 -0.11 -10.99
N ILE A 87 -3.05 0.83 -10.54
CA ILE A 87 -3.51 2.02 -9.80
C ILE A 87 -3.73 3.24 -10.71
N ARG A 88 -3.17 3.27 -11.93
CA ARG A 88 -3.26 4.45 -12.82
C ARG A 88 -4.64 4.56 -13.47
N VAL A 89 -5.01 5.78 -13.87
CA VAL A 89 -6.22 6.02 -14.67
C VAL A 89 -6.19 5.07 -15.83
N ASN A 90 -7.20 4.19 -15.92
CA ASN A 90 -7.38 3.43 -17.13
C ASN A 90 -7.98 4.37 -18.19
N TYR A 91 -7.13 4.91 -19.05
CA TYR A 91 -7.52 5.81 -20.14
C TYR A 91 -8.54 5.16 -21.07
N MET A 92 -8.55 3.83 -21.20
CA MET A 92 -9.56 3.11 -21.99
C MET A 92 -10.95 3.24 -21.38
N ILE A 93 -11.09 3.03 -20.06
CA ILE A 93 -12.37 3.15 -19.36
C ILE A 93 -12.88 4.59 -19.42
N MET A 94 -11.98 5.56 -19.24
CA MET A 94 -12.31 6.97 -19.38
C MET A 94 -12.80 7.29 -20.81
N SER A 95 -12.07 6.84 -21.84
CA SER A 95 -12.48 7.02 -23.24
C SER A 95 -13.82 6.34 -23.55
N PHE A 96 -14.09 5.17 -22.98
CA PHE A 96 -15.38 4.48 -23.15
C PHE A 96 -16.54 5.22 -22.46
N TRP A 97 -16.32 5.81 -21.28
CA TRP A 97 -17.32 6.68 -20.66
C TRP A 97 -17.57 7.94 -21.48
N VAL A 98 -16.52 8.57 -22.02
CA VAL A 98 -16.66 9.73 -22.93
C VAL A 98 -17.42 9.34 -24.20
N LEU A 99 -17.11 8.18 -24.80
CA LEU A 99 -17.84 7.67 -25.96
C LEU A 99 -19.30 7.36 -25.62
N SER A 100 -19.59 6.84 -24.43
CA SER A 100 -20.96 6.58 -23.97
C SER A 100 -21.74 7.88 -23.81
N LEU A 101 -21.11 8.91 -23.24
CA LEU A 101 -21.66 10.26 -23.16
C LEU A 101 -21.98 10.83 -24.54
N LEU A 102 -21.03 10.79 -25.47
CA LEU A 102 -21.24 11.29 -26.84
C LEU A 102 -22.33 10.51 -27.56
N TYR A 103 -22.37 9.18 -27.39
CA TYR A 103 -23.41 8.32 -27.96
C TYR A 103 -24.81 8.71 -27.46
N HIS A 104 -24.99 8.84 -26.15
CA HIS A 104 -26.29 9.18 -25.59
C HIS A 104 -26.68 10.64 -25.84
N PHE A 105 -25.71 11.56 -25.84
CA PHE A 105 -25.94 12.96 -26.16
C PHE A 105 -26.39 13.15 -27.62
N THR A 106 -25.71 12.49 -28.56
CA THR A 106 -26.10 12.54 -29.97
C THR A 106 -27.46 11.86 -30.19
N GLY A 107 -27.70 10.71 -29.56
CA GLY A 107 -29.00 10.04 -29.59
C GLY A 107 -30.13 10.85 -28.95
N TRP A 108 -29.83 11.69 -27.96
CA TRP A 108 -30.79 12.63 -27.39
C TRP A 108 -31.08 13.80 -28.33
N LEU A 109 -30.05 14.49 -28.84
CA LEU A 109 -30.20 15.64 -29.76
C LEU A 109 -30.91 15.27 -31.06
N MET A 110 -30.59 14.08 -31.59
CA MET A 110 -31.08 13.59 -32.88
C MET A 110 -32.16 12.53 -32.70
N SER A 111 -32.85 12.48 -31.55
CA SER A 111 -33.87 11.46 -31.30
C SER A 111 -35.01 11.57 -32.32
N TYR A 112 -34.95 10.75 -33.37
CA TYR A 112 -35.99 10.63 -34.40
C TYR A 112 -36.77 9.32 -34.21
N ALA A 113 -38.09 9.37 -34.44
CA ALA A 113 -38.96 8.20 -34.36
C ALA A 113 -38.54 7.05 -35.33
N SER A 114 -37.80 7.38 -36.40
CA SER A 114 -37.35 6.46 -37.44
C SER A 114 -36.06 5.69 -37.12
N TRP A 115 -35.40 5.95 -36.00
CA TRP A 115 -34.20 5.21 -35.62
C TRP A 115 -34.53 3.79 -35.19
N SER A 116 -33.71 2.84 -35.66
CA SER A 116 -33.89 1.42 -35.35
C SER A 116 -33.88 1.19 -33.84
N PRO A 117 -34.81 0.37 -33.29
CA PRO A 117 -34.79 -0.03 -31.88
C PRO A 117 -33.43 -0.62 -31.45
N LEU A 118 -32.69 -1.22 -32.39
CA LEU A 118 -31.37 -1.77 -32.14
C LEU A 118 -30.38 -0.70 -31.65
N TYR A 119 -30.45 0.53 -32.15
CA TYR A 119 -29.61 1.63 -31.68
C TYR A 119 -29.77 1.82 -30.17
N TYR A 120 -31.01 2.00 -29.71
CA TYR A 120 -31.32 2.19 -28.30
C TYR A 120 -30.87 1.01 -27.43
N LYS A 121 -31.06 -0.23 -27.89
CA LYS A 121 -30.61 -1.44 -27.19
C LYS A 121 -29.09 -1.53 -27.08
N LEU A 122 -28.36 -1.20 -28.15
CA LEU A 122 -26.90 -1.18 -28.14
C LEU A 122 -26.35 -0.09 -27.21
N GLY A 123 -27.02 1.06 -27.12
CA GLY A 123 -26.69 2.09 -26.14
C GLY A 123 -26.76 1.60 -24.69
N VAL A 124 -27.85 0.91 -24.33
CA VAL A 124 -28.00 0.27 -23.00
C VAL A 124 -26.88 -0.74 -22.76
N ALA A 125 -26.63 -1.62 -23.72
CA ALA A 125 -25.58 -2.64 -23.63
C ALA A 125 -24.19 -2.02 -23.46
N PHE A 126 -23.90 -0.95 -24.19
CA PHE A 126 -22.63 -0.25 -24.13
C PHE A 126 -22.41 0.35 -22.74
N THR A 127 -23.36 1.12 -22.23
CA THR A 127 -23.26 1.76 -20.91
C THR A 127 -23.12 0.74 -19.77
N LEU A 128 -23.85 -0.38 -19.83
CA LEU A 128 -23.66 -1.49 -18.89
C LEU A 128 -22.26 -2.12 -19.00
N THR A 129 -21.74 -2.28 -20.21
CA THR A 129 -20.38 -2.80 -20.42
C THR A 129 -19.34 -1.90 -19.76
N VAL A 130 -19.41 -0.59 -19.99
CA VAL A 130 -18.47 0.36 -19.39
C VAL A 130 -18.59 0.37 -17.86
N LEU A 131 -19.81 0.26 -17.33
CA LEU A 131 -20.06 0.13 -15.90
C LEU A 131 -19.38 -1.12 -15.31
N ILE A 132 -19.57 -2.30 -15.91
CA ILE A 132 -18.94 -3.54 -15.44
C ILE A 132 -17.42 -3.46 -15.52
N LEU A 133 -16.86 -2.93 -16.61
CA LEU A 133 -15.42 -2.69 -16.74
C LEU A 133 -14.89 -1.78 -15.62
N THR A 134 -15.65 -0.74 -15.28
CA THR A 134 -15.32 0.18 -14.19
C THR A 134 -15.31 -0.54 -12.84
N LEU A 135 -16.33 -1.35 -12.57
CA LEU A 135 -16.41 -2.15 -11.33
C LEU A 135 -15.27 -3.17 -11.23
N LEU A 136 -14.95 -3.87 -12.31
CA LEU A 136 -13.83 -4.81 -12.36
C LEU A 136 -12.49 -4.11 -12.11
N HIS A 137 -12.30 -2.91 -12.66
CA HIS A 137 -11.11 -2.11 -12.43
C HIS A 137 -10.99 -1.71 -10.95
N PHE A 138 -12.07 -1.25 -10.32
CA PHE A 138 -12.05 -0.96 -8.88
C PHE A 138 -11.86 -2.20 -8.01
N ALA A 139 -12.47 -3.34 -8.36
CA ALA A 139 -12.25 -4.59 -7.65
C ALA A 139 -10.78 -5.02 -7.69
N ALA A 140 -10.13 -4.91 -8.86
CA ALA A 140 -8.70 -5.15 -9.01
C ALA A 140 -7.86 -4.17 -8.17
N TYR A 141 -8.22 -2.88 -8.19
CA TYR A 141 -7.59 -1.86 -7.36
C TYR A 141 -7.69 -2.19 -5.86
N PHE A 142 -8.89 -2.51 -5.35
CA PHE A 142 -9.08 -2.85 -3.94
C PHE A 142 -8.30 -4.09 -3.53
N SER A 143 -8.29 -5.13 -4.37
CA SER A 143 -7.49 -6.34 -4.15
C SER A 143 -5.99 -6.03 -4.06
N PHE A 144 -5.49 -5.16 -4.95
CA PHE A 144 -4.11 -4.69 -4.90
C PHE A 144 -3.82 -3.91 -3.61
N THR A 145 -4.67 -2.95 -3.24
CA THR A 145 -4.46 -2.14 -2.02
C THR A 145 -4.46 -3.00 -0.74
N ARG A 146 -5.30 -4.04 -0.68
CA ARG A 146 -5.30 -4.99 0.44
C ARG A 146 -3.98 -5.76 0.50
N SER A 147 -3.50 -6.23 -0.64
CA SER A 147 -2.24 -6.97 -0.75
C SER A 147 -1.04 -6.10 -0.36
N ASP A 148 -1.01 -4.84 -0.82
CA ASP A 148 0.03 -3.87 -0.46
C ASP A 148 0.02 -3.55 1.04
N ARG A 149 -1.16 -3.39 1.66
CA ARG A 149 -1.27 -3.21 3.13
C ARG A 149 -0.67 -4.40 3.90
N ILE A 150 -0.95 -5.63 3.47
CA ILE A 150 -0.39 -6.84 4.08
C ILE A 150 1.13 -6.91 3.86
N ALA A 151 1.61 -6.51 2.68
CA ALA A 151 3.05 -6.47 2.41
C ALA A 151 3.76 -5.43 3.28
N ARG A 152 3.17 -4.24 3.47
CA ARG A 152 3.70 -3.20 4.36
C ARG A 152 3.75 -3.67 5.81
N SER A 153 2.68 -4.29 6.31
CA SER A 153 2.66 -4.77 7.69
C SER A 153 3.71 -5.85 7.93
N ARG A 154 3.93 -6.75 6.96
CA ARG A 154 5.01 -7.74 7.02
C ARG A 154 6.40 -7.11 7.01
N LYS A 155 6.62 -6.12 6.14
CA LYS A 155 7.89 -5.38 6.07
C LYS A 155 8.18 -4.64 7.38
N GLN A 156 7.19 -3.93 7.92
CA GLN A 156 7.28 -3.22 9.20
C GLN A 156 7.56 -4.20 10.35
N ALA A 157 6.89 -5.35 10.40
CA ALA A 157 7.15 -6.36 11.42
C ALA A 157 8.59 -6.91 11.34
N LEU A 158 9.12 -7.10 10.13
CA LEU A 158 10.51 -7.51 9.94
C LEU A 158 11.49 -6.42 10.41
N GLU A 159 11.24 -5.16 10.03
CA GLU A 159 12.06 -4.01 10.44
C GLU A 159 12.07 -3.83 11.95
N TYR A 160 10.90 -3.90 12.60
CA TYR A 160 10.78 -3.84 14.05
C TYR A 160 11.53 -4.98 14.73
N ARG A 161 11.44 -6.19 14.17
CA ARG A 161 12.18 -7.34 14.68
C ARG A 161 13.68 -7.13 14.59
N GLN A 162 14.19 -6.70 13.43
CA GLN A 162 15.62 -6.43 13.25
C GLN A 162 16.10 -5.35 14.22
N GLN A 163 15.39 -4.22 14.29
CA GLN A 163 15.72 -3.11 15.16
C GLN A 163 15.68 -3.50 16.65
N ALA A 164 14.71 -4.31 17.07
CA ALA A 164 14.61 -4.81 18.44
C ALA A 164 15.80 -5.71 18.78
N PHE A 165 16.13 -6.69 17.93
CA PHE A 165 17.25 -7.61 18.18
C PHE A 165 18.61 -6.88 18.20
N GLU A 166 18.86 -5.97 17.26
CA GLU A 166 20.08 -5.16 17.25
C GLU A 166 20.19 -4.30 18.52
N SER A 167 19.07 -3.75 18.99
CA SER A 167 19.04 -2.93 20.20
C SER A 167 19.29 -3.77 21.46
N ILE A 168 18.68 -4.96 21.57
CA ILE A 168 18.91 -5.88 22.68
C ILE A 168 20.37 -6.34 22.72
N GLN A 169 20.94 -6.73 21.57
CA GLN A 169 22.35 -7.11 21.49
C GLN A 169 23.26 -5.99 21.96
N ARG A 170 22.98 -4.74 21.56
CA ARG A 170 23.75 -3.58 22.03
C ARG A 170 23.60 -3.32 23.53
N ILE A 171 22.40 -3.50 24.10
CA ILE A 171 22.18 -3.41 25.55
C ILE A 171 23.04 -4.43 26.29
N LEU A 172 23.01 -5.69 25.85
CA LEU A 172 23.79 -6.77 26.47
C LEU A 172 25.30 -6.53 26.36
N HIS A 173 25.77 -6.05 25.19
CA HIS A 173 27.17 -5.72 25.00
C HIS A 173 27.61 -4.52 25.88
N THR A 174 26.76 -3.50 25.98
CA THR A 174 26.99 -2.34 26.87
C THR A 174 27.10 -2.78 28.32
N ARG A 175 26.21 -3.69 28.78
CA ARG A 175 26.29 -4.27 30.12
C ARG A 175 27.64 -4.94 30.36
N GLN A 176 28.10 -5.77 29.42
CA GLN A 176 29.39 -6.46 29.55
C GLN A 176 30.54 -5.47 29.72
N ILE A 177 30.62 -4.43 28.87
CA ILE A 177 31.64 -3.38 28.99
C ILE A 177 31.54 -2.68 30.35
N MET A 178 30.34 -2.36 30.82
CA MET A 178 30.15 -1.70 32.11
C MET A 178 30.63 -2.56 33.27
N LEU A 179 30.37 -3.88 33.25
CA LEU A 179 30.89 -4.80 34.27
C LEU A 179 32.42 -4.88 34.24
N GLU A 180 33.04 -4.95 33.07
CA GLU A 180 34.50 -4.94 32.93
C GLU A 180 35.12 -3.64 33.48
N VAL A 181 34.48 -2.49 33.23
CA VAL A 181 34.93 -1.19 33.76
C VAL A 181 34.76 -1.12 35.27
N MET A 182 33.65 -1.63 35.80
CA MET A 182 33.40 -1.68 37.24
C MET A 182 34.38 -2.60 37.98
N ASP A 183 34.76 -3.73 37.38
CA ASP A 183 35.72 -4.67 37.98
C ASP A 183 37.14 -4.10 37.99
N SER A 184 37.52 -3.41 36.91
CA SER A 184 38.84 -2.77 36.80
C SER A 184 38.97 -1.43 37.53
N ASN A 185 37.87 -0.78 37.93
CA ASN A 185 37.88 0.56 38.52
C ASN A 185 36.95 0.68 39.75
N PRO A 186 37.50 0.69 40.97
CA PRO A 186 36.71 0.72 42.20
C PRO A 186 35.91 2.01 42.38
N GLU A 187 36.37 3.14 41.81
CA GLU A 187 35.63 4.42 41.83
C GLU A 187 34.33 4.34 41.03
N VAL A 188 34.37 3.77 39.82
CA VAL A 188 33.18 3.57 38.98
C VAL A 188 32.24 2.58 39.65
N LEU A 189 32.75 1.51 40.26
CA LEU A 189 31.96 0.56 41.04
C LEU A 189 31.23 1.24 42.21
N GLN A 190 31.90 2.12 42.96
CA GLN A 190 31.27 2.87 44.05
C GLN A 190 30.21 3.84 43.52
N MET A 191 30.50 4.59 42.46
CA MET A 191 29.55 5.49 41.82
C MET A 191 28.28 4.74 41.37
N MET A 192 28.45 3.58 40.74
CA MET A 192 27.36 2.73 40.27
C MET A 192 26.49 2.23 41.44
N LYS A 193 27.11 1.79 42.54
CA LYS A 193 26.42 1.30 43.74
C LYS A 193 25.69 2.40 44.51
N TRP A 194 26.31 3.58 44.67
CA TRP A 194 25.71 4.70 45.41
C TRP A 194 24.46 5.25 44.72
N ASN A 195 24.45 5.27 43.39
CA ASN A 195 23.28 5.72 42.62
C ASN A 195 22.28 4.58 42.34
N GLY A 196 22.59 3.34 42.71
CA GLY A 196 21.76 2.16 42.42
C GLY A 196 21.68 1.78 40.94
N PHE A 197 22.57 2.33 40.10
CA PHE A 197 22.61 2.07 38.66
C PHE A 197 23.03 0.63 38.34
N ASP A 198 23.82 0.00 39.21
CA ASP A 198 24.17 -1.42 39.10
C ASP A 198 22.92 -2.30 39.12
N ARG A 199 22.05 -2.13 40.12
CA ARG A 199 20.81 -2.91 40.26
C ARG A 199 19.82 -2.58 39.14
N GLN A 200 19.72 -1.31 38.76
CA GLN A 200 18.82 -0.87 37.70
C GLN A 200 19.24 -1.44 36.34
N MET A 201 20.54 -1.46 36.04
CA MET A 201 21.09 -2.08 34.84
C MET A 201 20.73 -3.56 34.76
N GLU A 202 20.95 -4.31 35.84
CA GLU A 202 20.60 -5.75 35.89
C GLU A 202 19.09 -5.98 35.74
N SER A 203 18.26 -5.13 36.35
CA SER A 203 16.80 -5.19 36.18
C SER A 203 16.38 -4.99 34.73
N TRP A 204 16.97 -4.01 34.04
CA TRP A 204 16.67 -3.76 32.63
C TRP A 204 17.13 -4.89 31.74
N VAL A 205 18.30 -5.48 32.01
CA VAL A 205 18.82 -6.62 31.27
C VAL A 205 17.89 -7.83 31.44
N ALA A 206 17.45 -8.12 32.67
CA ALA A 206 16.49 -9.20 32.92
C ALA A 206 15.15 -8.99 32.20
N GLU A 207 14.71 -7.74 32.01
CA GLU A 207 13.57 -7.44 31.17
C GLU A 207 13.85 -7.72 29.69
N MET A 208 15.05 -7.37 29.20
CA MET A 208 15.46 -7.63 27.81
C MET A 208 15.60 -9.11 27.48
N GLU A 209 16.00 -9.95 28.44
CA GLU A 209 16.09 -11.40 28.25
C GLU A 209 14.75 -12.03 27.86
N ARG A 210 13.63 -11.48 28.35
CA ARG A 210 12.28 -11.95 27.99
C ARG A 210 11.98 -11.78 26.49
N PHE A 211 12.61 -10.80 25.86
CA PHE A 211 12.41 -10.46 24.46
C PHE A 211 13.28 -11.29 23.51
N MET A 212 14.32 -11.99 23.99
CA MET A 212 15.26 -12.72 23.12
C MET A 212 14.63 -13.88 22.34
N ASN A 213 13.55 -14.47 22.86
CA ASN A 213 12.86 -15.59 22.22
C ASN A 213 11.58 -15.18 21.47
N MET A 214 11.26 -13.89 21.42
CA MET A 214 10.06 -13.42 20.75
C MET A 214 10.21 -13.41 19.23
N THR A 215 9.14 -13.81 18.54
CA THR A 215 9.10 -13.88 17.08
C THR A 215 8.54 -12.61 16.43
N SER A 216 7.87 -11.76 17.22
CA SER A 216 7.26 -10.50 16.81
C SER A 216 7.34 -9.46 17.93
N PHE A 217 7.40 -8.19 17.54
CA PHE A 217 7.41 -7.05 18.45
C PHE A 217 6.30 -6.08 18.10
N THR A 218 5.62 -5.60 19.13
CA THR A 218 4.74 -4.44 19.03
C THR A 218 5.55 -3.15 19.04
N ASP A 219 4.96 -2.08 18.54
CA ASP A 219 5.54 -0.73 18.56
C ASP A 219 5.83 -0.25 19.99
N GLN A 220 5.01 -0.65 20.97
CA GLN A 220 5.24 -0.33 22.37
C GLN A 220 6.45 -1.07 22.95
N GLU A 221 6.58 -2.37 22.66
CA GLU A 221 7.74 -3.16 23.10
C GLU A 221 9.03 -2.64 22.45
N LEU A 222 9.00 -2.29 21.17
CA LEU A 222 10.15 -1.68 20.49
C LEU A 222 10.55 -0.35 21.14
N ARG A 223 9.58 0.53 21.46
CA ARG A 223 9.86 1.76 22.19
C ARG A 223 10.49 1.52 23.56
N ASN A 224 10.00 0.53 24.31
CA ASN A 224 10.56 0.19 25.61
C ASN A 224 12.02 -0.26 25.47
N ILE A 225 12.31 -1.16 24.53
CA ILE A 225 13.68 -1.63 24.23
C ILE A 225 14.58 -0.46 23.85
N LEU A 226 14.12 0.44 22.97
CA LEU A 226 14.87 1.64 22.57
C LEU A 226 15.10 2.61 23.74
N GLY A 227 14.14 2.73 24.65
CA GLY A 227 14.28 3.52 25.88
C GLY A 227 15.36 2.97 26.80
N VAL A 228 15.38 1.65 27.02
CA VAL A 228 16.42 0.97 27.80
C VAL A 228 17.79 1.13 27.14
N LYS A 229 17.87 0.97 25.81
CA LYS A 229 19.10 1.21 25.04
C LYS A 229 19.63 2.62 25.27
N ALA A 230 18.77 3.64 25.15
CA ALA A 230 19.16 5.03 25.35
C ALA A 230 19.64 5.28 26.79
N TRP A 231 18.99 4.68 27.78
CA TRP A 231 19.42 4.74 29.18
C TRP A 231 20.83 4.13 29.37
N MET A 232 21.08 2.95 28.81
CA MET A 232 22.40 2.28 28.85
C MET A 232 23.50 3.11 28.17
N GLU A 233 23.21 3.68 26.99
CA GLU A 233 24.16 4.54 26.25
C GLU A 233 24.45 5.86 26.99
N ASN A 234 23.49 6.38 27.75
CA ASN A 234 23.68 7.54 28.61
C ASN A 234 24.49 7.21 29.87
N LEU A 235 24.24 6.05 30.48
CA LEU A 235 25.01 5.58 31.63
C LEU A 235 26.50 5.41 31.25
N MET A 236 26.78 4.83 30.08
CA MET A 236 28.14 4.75 29.58
C MET A 236 28.76 6.13 29.38
N LEU A 237 28.00 7.11 28.88
CA LEU A 237 28.48 8.48 28.70
C LEU A 237 28.85 9.14 30.04
N ILE A 238 28.09 8.88 31.11
CA ILE A 238 28.43 9.36 32.46
C ILE A 238 29.76 8.74 32.92
N VAL A 239 29.98 7.44 32.68
CA VAL A 239 31.25 6.77 33.02
C VAL A 239 32.41 7.31 32.19
N GLU A 240 32.20 7.62 30.91
CA GLU A 240 33.22 8.21 30.03
C GLU A 240 33.63 9.64 30.42
N GLN A 241 32.78 10.37 31.17
CA GLN A 241 33.15 11.68 31.70
C GLN A 241 34.25 11.57 32.77
N HIS A 242 34.52 10.37 33.30
CA HIS A 242 35.67 10.13 34.15
C HIS A 242 36.98 10.22 33.34
N PRO A 243 37.98 11.00 33.80
CA PRO A 243 39.19 11.29 33.03
C PRO A 243 40.00 10.05 32.59
N MET A 244 39.89 8.92 33.30
CA MET A 244 40.60 7.67 32.98
C MET A 244 39.91 6.80 31.91
N HIS A 245 38.69 7.15 31.48
CA HIS A 245 37.84 6.26 30.64
C HIS A 245 37.30 6.92 29.37
N ARG A 246 38.00 7.94 28.86
CA ARG A 246 37.63 8.56 27.58
C ARG A 246 37.69 7.54 26.43
N GLY A 247 36.55 7.30 25.78
CA GLY A 247 36.47 6.51 24.54
C GLY A 247 35.98 5.07 24.67
N LEU A 248 35.29 4.70 25.76
CA LEU A 248 34.57 3.43 25.88
C LEU A 248 33.58 3.18 24.73
N ARG A 249 32.93 4.23 24.20
CA ARG A 249 32.05 4.15 23.02
C ARG A 249 32.76 3.67 21.75
N LYS A 250 34.09 3.81 21.66
CA LYS A 250 34.84 3.22 20.52
C LYS A 250 34.82 1.70 20.54
N LYS A 251 34.53 1.06 21.68
CA LYS A 251 34.37 -0.39 21.79
C LYS A 251 32.98 -0.87 21.37
N LEU A 252 32.00 0.03 21.19
CA LEU A 252 30.63 -0.29 20.77
C LEU A 252 30.41 -0.26 19.24
N ASN A 253 31.39 0.26 18.48
CA ASN A 253 31.36 0.40 17.02
C ASN A 253 32.34 -0.58 16.39
#